data_AF-K1SI07-F1
#
_entry.id   AF-K1SI07-F1
#
_cell.length_a   1.000
_cell.length_b   1.000
_cell.length_c   1.000
_cell.angle_alpha   90.00
_cell.angle_beta   90.00
_cell.angle_gamma   90.00
#
_symmetry.space_group_name_H-M   'P 1'
#
loop_
_entity.id
_entity.type
_entity.pdbx_description
1 polymer ?
#
loop_
_entity_poly.entity_id
_entity_poly.type
_entity_poly.pdbx_seq_one_letter_code
_entity_poly.pdbx_strand_id
1 'polypeptide(L)'
;VSDQALKMRVKESVVNYIYEKTGDFKTVDEAKNFILNNDKTIKSIATKAIADNGYDYTVSSTFGFSDFPVKTYGDVIFPKGTYTSYTIKIGNGKGHNWWCVLYPPLCFVDVSTGVLPDNSKEKLRDSLSDTQYHTVTKYNFKFKYLKFFNNLCQN
;
A
#
# COMPACT_ATOMS: atom_id res chain seq x y z
N VAL A 1 6.53 -12.94 17.94
CA VAL A 1 6.33 -11.83 16.97
C VAL A 1 4.95 -11.23 17.25
N SER A 2 4.75 -9.91 17.18
CA SER A 2 3.40 -9.35 17.34
C SER A 2 2.56 -9.59 16.08
N ASP A 3 1.23 -9.60 16.18
CA ASP A 3 0.32 -9.73 15.01
C ASP A 3 0.67 -8.73 13.90
N GLN A 4 1.03 -7.50 14.28
CA GLN A 4 1.42 -6.47 13.33
C GLN A 4 2.78 -6.75 12.69
N ALA A 5 3.77 -7.23 13.45
CA ALA A 5 5.06 -7.58 12.89
C ALA A 5 4.96 -8.77 11.91
N LEU A 6 4.12 -9.76 12.19
CA LEU A 6 3.86 -10.88 11.27
C LEU A 6 3.27 -10.39 9.95
N LYS A 7 2.26 -9.52 10.02
CA LYS A 7 1.62 -8.94 8.83
C LYS A 7 2.59 -8.09 8.01
N MET A 8 3.49 -7.36 8.66
CA MET A 8 4.53 -6.61 7.98
C MET A 8 5.54 -7.53 7.28
N ARG A 9 5.94 -8.64 7.91
CA ARG A 9 6.78 -9.66 7.26
C ARG A 9 6.11 -10.26 6.03
N VAL A 10 4.85 -10.64 6.13
CA VAL A 10 4.08 -11.17 4.99
C VAL A 10 4.00 -10.14 3.86
N LYS A 11 3.70 -8.87 4.21
CA LYS A 11 3.68 -7.76 3.26
C LYS A 11 5.03 -7.64 2.54
N GLU A 12 6.13 -7.55 3.27
CA GLU A 12 7.48 -7.45 2.73
C GLU A 12 7.79 -8.61 1.76
N SER A 13 7.53 -9.86 2.16
CA SER A 13 7.81 -11.03 1.33
C SER A 13 7.03 -11.02 0.02
N VAL A 14 5.73 -10.70 0.07
CA VAL A 14 4.89 -10.62 -1.13
C VAL A 14 5.31 -9.47 -2.03
N VAL A 15 5.50 -8.28 -1.45
CA VAL A 15 5.83 -7.08 -2.20
C VAL A 15 7.20 -7.20 -2.88
N ASN A 16 8.19 -7.79 -2.21
CA ASN A 16 9.51 -8.05 -2.78
C ASN A 16 9.42 -9.02 -3.97
N TYR A 17 8.69 -10.13 -3.84
CA TYR A 17 8.50 -11.07 -4.94
C TYR A 17 7.89 -10.40 -6.18
N ILE A 18 6.86 -9.57 -5.98
CA ILE A 18 6.21 -8.88 -7.10
C ILE A 18 7.21 -7.96 -7.79
N TYR A 19 7.91 -7.14 -7.02
CA TYR A 19 8.91 -6.21 -7.57
C TYR A 19 10.09 -6.91 -8.25
N GLU A 20 10.61 -7.99 -7.68
CA GLU A 20 11.68 -8.79 -8.31
C GLU A 20 11.24 -9.37 -9.66
N LYS A 21 9.95 -9.66 -9.84
CA LYS A 21 9.43 -10.22 -11.09
C LYS A 21 8.99 -9.20 -12.11
N THR A 22 8.62 -8.00 -11.68
CA THR A 22 7.97 -7.02 -12.57
C THR A 22 8.67 -5.68 -12.62
N GLY A 23 9.53 -5.36 -11.66
CA GLY A 23 9.89 -3.98 -11.38
C GLY A 23 8.62 -3.19 -11.06
N ASP A 24 8.41 -2.07 -11.77
CA ASP A 24 7.19 -1.29 -11.69
C ASP A 24 6.18 -1.71 -12.77
N PHE A 25 4.89 -1.82 -12.39
CA PHE A 25 3.82 -1.91 -13.38
C PHE A 25 3.56 -0.55 -14.02
N LYS A 26 3.30 -0.53 -15.33
CA LYS A 26 2.95 0.70 -16.05
C LYS A 26 1.45 0.97 -16.01
N THR A 27 0.64 -0.08 -15.86
CA THR A 27 -0.82 0.03 -15.84
C THR A 27 -1.46 -0.85 -14.77
N VAL A 28 -2.68 -0.48 -14.36
CA VAL A 28 -3.53 -1.29 -13.48
C VAL A 28 -3.83 -2.66 -14.09
N ASP A 29 -3.97 -2.76 -15.41
CA ASP A 29 -4.26 -4.02 -16.10
C ASP A 29 -3.06 -4.96 -16.14
N GLU A 30 -1.84 -4.44 -16.30
CA GLU A 30 -0.60 -5.23 -16.12
C GLU A 30 -0.53 -5.80 -14.70
N ALA A 31 -0.72 -4.95 -13.69
CA ALA A 31 -0.71 -5.36 -12.29
C ALA A 31 -1.76 -6.45 -12.02
N LYS A 32 -2.99 -6.23 -12.53
CA LYS A 32 -4.09 -7.20 -12.44
C LYS A 32 -3.72 -8.55 -13.05
N ASN A 33 -3.26 -8.56 -14.30
CA ASN A 33 -2.93 -9.80 -15.01
C ASN A 33 -1.81 -10.55 -14.32
N PHE A 34 -0.77 -9.84 -13.87
CA PHE A 34 0.31 -10.45 -13.11
C PHE A 34 -0.19 -11.08 -11.81
N ILE A 35 -0.94 -10.33 -11.01
CA ILE A 35 -1.45 -10.78 -9.71
C ILE A 35 -2.35 -12.01 -9.89
N LEU A 36 -3.29 -11.99 -10.84
CA LEU A 36 -4.20 -13.11 -11.07
C LEU A 36 -3.46 -14.36 -11.54
N ASN A 37 -2.47 -14.21 -12.43
CA ASN A 37 -1.67 -15.35 -12.91
C ASN A 37 -0.73 -15.91 -11.84
N ASN A 38 -0.30 -15.10 -10.87
CA ASN A 38 0.64 -15.49 -9.82
C ASN A 38 -0.01 -15.65 -8.44
N ASP A 39 -1.35 -15.61 -8.33
CA ASP A 39 -2.07 -15.63 -7.04
C ASP A 39 -1.70 -16.85 -6.18
N LYS A 40 -1.56 -18.02 -6.79
CA LYS A 40 -1.12 -19.24 -6.08
C LYS A 40 0.28 -19.08 -5.48
N THR A 41 1.22 -18.53 -6.25
CA THR A 41 2.60 -18.27 -5.80
C THR A 41 2.62 -17.22 -4.70
N ILE A 42 1.88 -16.13 -4.86
CA ILE A 42 1.78 -15.07 -3.86
C ILE A 42 1.24 -15.61 -2.53
N LYS A 43 0.17 -16.42 -2.57
CA LYS A 43 -0.36 -17.08 -1.36
C LYS A 43 0.67 -18.03 -0.74
N SER A 44 1.40 -18.79 -1.54
CA SER A 44 2.45 -19.69 -1.05
C SER A 44 3.56 -18.91 -0.30
N ILE A 45 3.98 -17.76 -0.85
CA ILE A 45 4.96 -16.88 -0.21
C ILE A 45 4.43 -16.33 1.11
N ALA A 46 3.18 -15.88 1.14
CA ALA A 46 2.54 -15.41 2.36
C ALA A 46 2.45 -16.52 3.41
N THR A 47 2.02 -17.73 3.02
CA THR A 47 1.96 -18.90 3.92
C THR A 47 3.35 -19.27 4.44
N LYS A 48 4.37 -19.25 3.59
CA LYS A 48 5.75 -19.50 4.01
C LYS A 48 6.24 -18.47 5.03
N ALA A 49 6.02 -17.18 4.78
CA ALA A 49 6.39 -16.13 5.72
C ALA A 49 5.69 -16.29 7.08
N ILE A 50 4.44 -16.79 7.10
CA ILE A 50 3.71 -17.11 8.33
C ILE A 50 4.36 -18.28 9.07
N ALA A 51 4.65 -19.37 8.36
CA ALA A 51 5.28 -20.57 8.90
C ALA A 51 6.69 -20.31 9.43
N ASP A 52 7.50 -19.53 8.72
CA ASP A 52 8.87 -19.16 9.12
C ASP A 52 8.88 -18.31 10.41
N ASN A 53 7.74 -17.71 10.79
CA ASN A 53 7.56 -16.99 12.05
C ASN A 53 6.85 -17.81 13.15
N GLY A 54 6.64 -19.11 12.94
CA GLY A 54 6.08 -20.04 13.93
C GLY A 54 4.56 -20.05 14.03
N TYR A 55 3.86 -19.65 12.97
CA TYR A 55 2.38 -19.64 12.90
C TYR A 55 1.88 -20.53 11.76
N ASP A 56 0.61 -20.94 11.82
CA ASP A 56 -0.04 -21.83 10.85
C ASP A 56 -1.34 -21.22 10.27
N TYR A 57 -1.45 -19.89 10.32
CA TYR A 57 -2.64 -19.18 9.85
C TYR A 57 -2.94 -19.44 8.37
N THR A 58 -4.22 -19.63 8.07
CA THR A 58 -4.70 -19.76 6.69
C THR A 58 -4.52 -18.46 5.91
N VAL A 59 -4.27 -18.58 4.61
CA VAL A 59 -4.13 -17.45 3.68
C VAL A 59 -5.19 -17.55 2.60
N SER A 60 -5.99 -16.50 2.45
CA SER A 60 -6.87 -16.31 1.29
C SER A 60 -6.57 -14.97 0.61
N SER A 61 -7.06 -14.79 -0.61
CA SER A 61 -6.84 -13.56 -1.38
C SER A 61 -8.07 -13.20 -2.20
N THR A 62 -8.20 -11.93 -2.54
CA THR A 62 -9.26 -11.39 -3.38
C THR A 62 -8.71 -10.24 -4.21
N PHE A 63 -8.95 -10.29 -5.52
CA PHE A 63 -8.73 -9.17 -6.42
C PHE A 63 -10.09 -8.55 -6.75
N GLY A 64 -10.26 -7.26 -6.49
CA GLY A 64 -11.52 -6.58 -6.77
C GLY A 64 -11.66 -5.28 -6.02
N PHE A 65 -12.89 -4.85 -5.79
CA PHE A 65 -13.18 -3.64 -5.03
C PHE A 65 -13.11 -3.90 -3.52
N SER A 66 -12.48 -3.00 -2.79
CA SER A 66 -12.44 -3.04 -1.33
C SER A 66 -12.54 -1.64 -0.74
N ASP A 67 -13.23 -1.54 0.40
CA ASP A 67 -13.39 -0.29 1.11
C ASP A 67 -12.16 0.00 1.96
N PHE A 68 -11.62 1.19 1.77
CA PHE A 68 -10.51 1.69 2.57
C PHE A 68 -10.96 2.88 3.42
N PRO A 69 -10.52 2.96 4.69
CA PRO A 69 -10.58 4.21 5.43
C PRO A 69 -9.64 5.23 4.78
N VAL A 70 -9.62 6.46 5.30
CA VAL A 70 -8.59 7.43 4.92
C VAL A 70 -7.21 6.81 5.13
N LYS A 71 -6.34 6.89 4.11
CA LYS A 71 -4.95 6.40 4.17
C LYS A 71 -4.00 7.54 3.86
N THR A 72 -2.95 7.66 4.68
CA THR A 72 -1.91 8.66 4.51
C THR A 72 -0.59 7.97 4.18
N TYR A 73 0.04 8.39 3.09
CA TYR A 73 1.37 7.94 2.66
C TYR A 73 2.26 9.18 2.53
N GLY A 74 3.05 9.47 3.57
CA GLY A 74 3.80 10.72 3.66
C GLY A 74 2.87 11.92 3.54
N ASP A 75 3.00 12.65 2.45
CA ASP A 75 2.27 13.88 2.16
C ASP A 75 1.12 13.68 1.14
N VAL A 76 0.75 12.44 0.86
CA VAL A 76 -0.39 12.05 0.02
C VAL A 76 -1.50 11.45 0.88
N ILE A 77 -2.74 11.88 0.67
CA ILE A 77 -3.91 11.39 1.43
C ILE A 77 -4.93 10.80 0.46
N PHE A 78 -5.17 9.50 0.59
CA PHE A 78 -6.26 8.81 -0.07
C PHE A 78 -7.53 8.95 0.78
N PRO A 79 -8.60 9.55 0.25
CA PRO A 79 -9.85 9.68 1.00
C PRO A 79 -10.46 8.30 1.28
N LYS A 80 -11.41 8.26 2.23
CA LYS A 80 -12.24 7.06 2.41
C LYS A 80 -12.98 6.78 1.10
N GLY A 81 -12.97 5.52 0.67
CA GLY A 81 -13.66 5.12 -0.56
C GLY A 81 -13.41 3.67 -0.92
N THR A 82 -14.02 3.26 -2.03
CA THR A 82 -13.87 1.93 -2.61
C THR A 82 -12.82 1.97 -3.71
N TYR A 83 -11.82 1.10 -3.62
CA TYR A 83 -10.69 1.07 -4.55
C TYR A 83 -10.49 -0.34 -5.10
N THR A 84 -10.03 -0.44 -6.35
CA THR A 84 -9.49 -1.70 -6.87
C THR A 84 -8.27 -2.07 -6.04
N SER A 85 -8.27 -3.26 -5.46
CA SER A 85 -7.19 -3.77 -4.63
C SER A 85 -7.00 -5.28 -4.81
N TYR A 86 -5.80 -5.71 -4.46
CA TYR A 86 -5.52 -7.11 -4.18
C TYR A 86 -5.32 -7.24 -2.68
N THR A 87 -6.28 -7.90 -2.05
CA THR A 87 -6.34 -8.11 -0.62
C THR A 87 -5.99 -9.54 -0.32
N ILE A 88 -4.91 -9.78 0.42
CA ILE A 88 -4.66 -11.09 1.04
C ILE A 88 -5.26 -11.04 2.46
N LYS A 89 -5.65 -12.16 3.03
CA LYS A 89 -6.23 -12.26 4.37
C LYS A 89 -5.53 -13.36 5.13
N ILE A 90 -5.06 -13.05 6.33
CA ILE A 90 -4.43 -14.00 7.26
C ILE A 90 -5.44 -14.41 8.33
N GLY A 91 -5.70 -15.70 8.43
CA GLY A 91 -6.70 -16.27 9.33
C GLY A 91 -8.05 -15.56 9.20
N ASN A 92 -8.56 -15.07 10.32
CA ASN A 92 -9.84 -14.36 10.36
C ASN A 92 -9.79 -12.91 9.84
N GLY A 93 -8.61 -12.38 9.50
CA GLY A 93 -8.45 -11.01 8.98
C GLY A 93 -8.73 -9.92 10.02
N LYS A 94 -8.58 -10.22 11.31
CA LYS A 94 -8.77 -9.25 12.41
C LYS A 94 -7.59 -8.28 12.53
N GLY A 95 -7.81 -7.11 13.12
CA GLY A 95 -6.77 -6.11 13.39
C GLY A 95 -6.43 -5.22 12.19
N HIS A 96 -5.30 -4.50 12.26
CA HIS A 96 -4.86 -3.68 11.14
C HIS A 96 -4.40 -4.56 9.98
N ASN A 97 -4.88 -4.23 8.79
CA ASN A 97 -4.71 -4.97 7.55
C ASN A 97 -4.01 -4.04 6.54
N TRP A 98 -2.98 -4.52 5.86
CA TRP A 98 -2.06 -3.71 5.03
C TRP A 98 -2.11 -4.06 3.54
N TRP A 99 -3.21 -4.66 3.09
CA TRP A 99 -3.27 -5.33 1.82
C TRP A 99 -3.66 -4.37 0.70
N CYS A 100 -2.67 -3.86 -0.02
CA CYS A 100 -2.89 -3.33 -1.36
C CYS A 100 -1.58 -3.45 -2.12
N VAL A 101 -1.63 -4.11 -3.27
CA VAL A 101 -0.50 -4.27 -4.20
C VAL A 101 -0.71 -3.45 -5.48
N LEU A 102 -1.93 -2.92 -5.69
CA LEU A 102 -2.33 -2.31 -6.95
C LEU A 102 -1.71 -0.94 -7.21
N TYR A 103 -1.04 -0.37 -6.22
CA TYR A 103 -0.20 0.82 -6.37
C TYR A 103 1.19 0.50 -5.85
N PRO A 104 2.03 -0.23 -6.59
CA PRO A 104 3.35 -0.65 -6.14
C PRO A 104 4.15 0.46 -5.48
N PRO A 105 4.23 1.70 -6.04
CA PRO A 105 4.98 2.79 -5.41
C PRO A 105 4.51 3.15 -4.00
N LEU A 106 3.22 2.96 -3.69
CA LEU A 106 2.64 3.20 -2.36
C LEU A 106 2.85 2.04 -1.40
N CYS A 107 3.05 0.82 -1.91
CA CYS A 107 3.32 -0.36 -1.10
C CYS A 107 4.65 -0.26 -0.36
N PHE A 108 5.63 0.47 -0.92
CA PHE A 108 6.99 0.64 -0.42
C PHE A 108 7.22 1.90 0.43
N VAL A 109 6.20 2.74 0.62
CA VAL A 109 6.39 4.02 1.31
C VAL A 109 6.53 3.78 2.81
N ASP A 110 7.67 4.19 3.35
CA ASP A 110 7.82 4.35 4.78
C ASP A 110 7.12 5.65 5.22
N VAL A 111 6.01 5.50 5.93
CA VAL A 111 5.18 6.59 6.45
C VAL A 111 5.95 7.45 7.46
N SER A 112 7.09 6.98 8.00
CA SER A 112 7.92 7.71 8.97
C SER A 112 8.57 8.98 8.41
N THR A 113 8.78 9.05 7.09
CA THR A 113 9.51 10.14 6.43
C THR A 113 8.69 11.41 6.22
N GLY A 114 7.36 11.33 6.39
CA GLY A 114 6.45 12.47 6.30
C GLY A 114 6.28 13.10 4.91
N VAL A 115 7.03 12.65 3.89
CA VAL A 115 6.93 13.10 2.49
C VAL A 115 7.10 11.90 1.57
N LEU A 116 6.19 11.74 0.60
CA LEU A 116 6.35 10.72 -0.44
C LEU A 116 7.49 11.15 -1.39
N PRO A 117 8.49 10.29 -1.66
CA PRO A 117 9.57 10.59 -2.59
C PRO A 117 9.06 11.05 -3.97
N ASP A 118 9.77 11.98 -4.61
CA ASP A 118 9.33 12.59 -5.88
C ASP A 118 9.17 11.55 -7.01
N ASN A 119 10.07 10.56 -7.08
CA ASN A 119 9.95 9.44 -8.02
C ASN A 119 8.66 8.61 -7.81
N SER A 120 8.22 8.44 -6.56
CA SER A 120 6.95 7.78 -6.24
C SER A 120 5.75 8.66 -6.58
N LYS A 121 5.87 10.00 -6.47
CA LYS A 121 4.83 10.94 -6.88
C LYS A 121 4.66 10.99 -8.39
N GLU A 122 5.74 10.93 -9.16
CA GLU A 122 5.70 10.87 -10.62
C GLU A 122 5.01 9.58 -11.09
N LYS A 123 5.45 8.41 -10.59
CA LYS A 123 4.80 7.12 -10.88
C LYS A 123 3.33 7.10 -10.48
N LEU A 124 2.98 7.75 -9.36
CA LEU A 124 1.60 7.89 -8.92
C LEU A 124 0.78 8.77 -9.88
N ARG A 125 1.37 9.84 -10.41
CA ARG A 125 0.75 10.71 -11.42
C ARG A 125 0.46 9.94 -12.70
N ASP A 126 1.40 9.13 -13.16
CA ASP A 126 1.23 8.33 -14.38
C ASP A 126 0.14 7.25 -14.24
N SER A 127 -0.09 6.80 -13.01
CA SER A 127 -1.08 5.75 -12.70
C SER A 127 -2.49 6.27 -12.43
N LEU A 128 -2.68 7.59 -12.32
CA LEU A 128 -3.95 8.23 -11.95
C LEU A 128 -4.38 9.25 -13.00
N SER A 129 -5.68 9.49 -13.13
CA SER A 129 -6.12 10.69 -13.85
C SER A 129 -5.67 11.96 -13.12
N ASP A 130 -5.49 13.07 -13.84
CA ASP A 130 -5.10 14.35 -13.23
C ASP A 130 -6.04 14.74 -12.07
N THR A 131 -7.35 14.50 -12.21
CA THR A 131 -8.34 14.76 -11.14
C THR A 131 -8.10 13.90 -9.91
N GLN A 132 -7.80 12.60 -10.08
CA GLN A 132 -7.51 11.69 -8.98
C GLN A 132 -6.19 12.08 -8.30
N TYR A 133 -5.15 12.36 -9.07
CA TYR A 133 -3.85 12.79 -8.57
C TYR A 133 -3.97 14.10 -7.78
N HIS A 134 -4.65 15.10 -8.35
CA HIS A 134 -4.92 16.36 -7.65
C HIS A 134 -5.76 16.15 -6.39
N THR A 135 -6.72 15.23 -6.39
CA THR A 135 -7.51 14.95 -5.19
C THR A 135 -6.60 14.46 -4.06
N VAL A 136 -5.76 13.45 -4.32
CA VAL A 136 -4.92 12.84 -3.26
C VAL A 136 -3.76 13.73 -2.79
N THR A 137 -3.30 14.66 -3.65
CA THR A 137 -2.25 15.64 -3.32
C THR A 137 -2.80 16.96 -2.76
N LYS A 138 -4.01 17.38 -3.12
CA LYS A 138 -4.64 18.62 -2.63
C LYS A 138 -4.94 18.59 -1.14
N TYR A 139 -5.27 17.42 -0.58
CA TYR A 139 -5.44 17.28 0.87
C TYR A 139 -4.18 17.63 1.68
N ASN A 140 -3.01 17.67 1.04
CA ASN A 140 -1.75 18.11 1.63
C ASN A 140 -1.64 19.65 1.79
N PHE A 141 -2.35 20.43 0.96
CA PHE A 141 -2.29 21.90 1.02
C PHE A 141 -2.85 22.48 2.32
N LYS A 142 -3.62 21.72 3.11
CA LYS A 142 -4.07 22.17 4.44
C LYS A 142 -2.96 22.15 5.50
N PHE A 143 -1.91 21.35 5.34
CA PHE A 143 -0.83 21.24 6.35
C PHE A 143 0.39 22.12 6.07
N LYS A 144 0.57 22.60 4.82
CA LYS A 144 1.69 23.48 4.48
C LYS A 144 1.61 24.82 5.23
N TYR A 145 0.39 25.34 5.46
CA TYR A 145 0.18 26.58 6.21
C TYR A 145 0.35 26.40 7.72
N LEU A 146 0.13 25.20 8.27
CA LEU A 146 0.29 24.95 9.71
C LEU A 146 1.77 24.90 10.13
N LYS A 147 2.69 24.44 9.26
CA LYS A 147 4.14 24.57 9.53
C LYS A 147 4.62 26.02 9.55
N PHE A 148 3.98 26.90 8.78
CA PHE A 148 4.35 28.32 8.73
C PHE A 148 3.93 29.07 10.01
N PHE A 149 2.77 28.74 10.59
CA PHE A 149 2.31 29.36 11.84
C PHE A 149 3.07 28.86 13.09
N ASN A 150 3.62 27.64 13.06
CA ASN A 150 4.37 27.12 14.22
C ASN A 150 5.72 27.82 14.43
N ASN A 151 6.28 28.45 13.38
CA ASN A 151 7.51 29.26 13.46
C ASN A 151 7.25 30.75 13.76
N LEU A 152 5.99 31.20 13.82
CA LEU A 152 5.63 32.58 14.15
C LEU A 152 5.12 32.74 15.59
N CYS A 153 4.95 31.63 16.33
CA CYS A 153 4.55 31.63 17.74
C CYS A 153 5.72 31.28 18.70
N GLN A 154 6.97 31.35 18.23
CA GLN A 154 8.19 31.16 19.05
C GLN A 154 9.09 32.41 19.11
N ASN A 155 8.52 33.61 18.88
CA ASN A 155 9.16 34.87 19.24
C ASN A 155 8.20 35.68 20.11
#